data_AF-A0A1V9ZPK6-F1
#
_entry.id   AF-A0A1V9ZPK6-F1
#
_cell.length_a   1.000
_cell.length_b   1.000
_cell.length_c   1.000
_cell.angle_alpha   90.00
_cell.angle_beta   90.00
_cell.angle_gamma   90.00
#
_symmetry.space_group_name_H-M   'P 1'
#
loop_
_entity.id
_entity.type
_entity.pdbx_description
1 polymer ?
#
loop_
_entity_poly.entity_id
_entity_poly.type
_entity_poly.pdbx_seq_one_letter_code
_entity_poly.pdbx_strand_id
1 'polypeptide(L)'
;MAKGNIEGFDDAVAAAEALDDGLFHMTPKHVFSTQNNPMCGITLPQWTSVLWTHGRLIEWRYVPRAVFLTFSSIFTGLLGLIEVLWYPYYVIDAEPLPEDPVFIIGHPRTGTTLLHNLLAADTRTFYHCTTFCAGFPSCFLWFERWGKWLFSGAIAPTRPMDSMPLHFDLPQEDECATTVLSHGASYYLALAFMAQETRFRKFLTLAAEDGATPADEARWTSAFLFLVKKLTLRGRLQAPDAPRRRLLLKSPIHTARVPLLRKLFPKASFIYLHRDPYKVLQSSAHMADTAFWYIYLNTPTDAQVTEYTLWQFERMWAVYNQSATGSATTGADRSVSADILEVPYADLVTQPMDVLQRIYTHAGVEWSPAVVATFKGEVAALAGYKVNSFVELPPALRSEIQRRAAGYFRAFGYPQ
;
A
#
# COMPACT_ATOMS: atom_id res chain seq x y z
N MET A 1 -19.94 -15.01 -13.08
CA MET A 1 -19.61 -13.84 -13.92
C MET A 1 -18.39 -14.18 -14.74
N ALA A 2 -18.42 -14.01 -16.06
CA ALA A 2 -17.29 -14.31 -16.93
C ALA A 2 -16.09 -13.44 -16.52
N LYS A 3 -14.98 -14.07 -16.12
CA LYS A 3 -13.72 -13.38 -15.85
C LYS A 3 -13.17 -12.89 -17.19
N GLY A 4 -13.40 -11.62 -17.52
CA GLY A 4 -12.78 -10.99 -18.68
C GLY A 4 -11.25 -11.01 -18.54
N ASN A 5 -10.53 -11.17 -19.66
CA ASN A 5 -9.08 -11.06 -19.68
C ASN A 5 -8.67 -9.69 -19.12
N ILE A 6 -7.86 -9.71 -18.07
CA ILE A 6 -7.31 -8.50 -17.45
C ILE A 6 -6.04 -8.15 -18.21
N GLU A 7 -6.17 -7.23 -19.17
CA GLU A 7 -5.04 -6.74 -19.95
C GLU A 7 -4.34 -5.57 -19.23
N GLY A 8 -3.01 -5.64 -19.18
CA GLY A 8 -2.18 -4.51 -18.74
C GLY A 8 -2.22 -3.37 -19.76
N PHE A 9 -1.88 -2.17 -19.32
CA PHE A 9 -1.83 -1.01 -20.20
C PHE A 9 -0.60 -1.09 -21.12
N ASP A 10 -0.81 -0.81 -22.41
CA ASP A 10 0.27 -0.67 -23.39
C ASP A 10 0.53 0.81 -23.65
N ASP A 11 1.57 1.35 -23.00
CA ASP A 11 1.98 2.75 -23.17
C ASP A 11 2.75 2.99 -24.49
N ALA A 12 2.73 2.04 -25.44
CA ALA A 12 3.40 2.17 -26.74
C ALA A 12 3.00 3.43 -27.53
N VAL A 13 1.83 4.04 -27.24
CA VAL A 13 1.39 5.29 -27.88
C VAL A 13 2.11 6.53 -27.31
N ALA A 14 2.77 6.45 -26.15
CA ALA A 14 3.56 7.55 -25.58
C ALA A 14 5.00 7.65 -26.15
N ALA A 15 5.39 6.75 -27.06
CA ALA A 15 6.75 6.63 -27.58
C ALA A 15 7.23 7.78 -28.48
N ALA A 16 6.36 8.72 -28.87
CA ALA A 16 6.73 9.68 -29.91
C ALA A 16 7.60 10.86 -29.43
N GLU A 17 7.66 11.19 -28.13
CA GLU A 17 8.31 12.43 -27.65
C GLU A 17 8.86 12.34 -26.21
N ALA A 18 9.50 11.23 -25.83
CA ALA A 18 10.15 11.19 -24.51
C ALA A 18 11.39 12.11 -24.49
N LEU A 19 11.30 13.22 -23.77
CA LEU A 19 12.43 14.15 -23.57
C LEU A 19 13.54 13.44 -22.78
N ASP A 20 14.80 13.67 -23.16
CA ASP A 20 15.97 13.18 -22.44
C ASP A 20 16.47 14.22 -21.42
N ASP A 21 15.57 14.71 -20.58
CA ASP A 21 15.85 15.73 -19.55
C ASP A 21 15.99 15.14 -18.14
N GLY A 22 15.91 13.81 -18.02
CA GLY A 22 16.03 13.09 -16.75
C GLY A 22 14.76 13.12 -15.90
N LEU A 23 13.60 13.46 -16.47
CA LEU A 23 12.32 13.51 -15.75
C LEU A 23 11.32 12.46 -16.25
N PHE A 24 10.41 12.07 -15.37
CA PHE A 24 9.15 11.45 -15.76
C PHE A 24 8.12 12.55 -16.01
N HIS A 25 7.50 12.54 -17.20
CA HIS A 25 6.47 13.52 -17.56
C HIS A 25 5.06 13.02 -17.23
N MET A 26 4.28 13.88 -16.59
CA MET A 26 2.91 13.59 -16.17
C MET A 26 1.93 14.41 -17.00
N THR A 27 0.83 13.79 -17.41
CA THR A 27 -0.27 14.45 -18.10
C THR A 27 -1.41 14.73 -17.12
N PRO A 28 -1.81 16.01 -16.92
CA PRO A 28 -2.95 16.34 -16.08
C PRO A 28 -4.23 15.62 -16.50
N LYS A 29 -4.75 14.78 -15.60
CA LYS A 29 -5.95 13.96 -15.80
C LYS A 29 -6.88 14.06 -14.58
N HIS A 30 -8.11 13.58 -14.72
CA HIS A 30 -9.06 13.34 -13.61
C HIS A 30 -9.27 14.48 -12.58
N VAL A 31 -8.99 15.74 -12.93
CA VAL A 31 -9.00 16.89 -12.00
C VAL A 31 -10.34 17.04 -11.27
N PHE A 32 -11.45 16.81 -11.97
CA PHE A 32 -12.81 16.91 -11.41
C PHE A 32 -13.36 15.58 -10.88
N SER A 33 -12.59 14.50 -10.94
CA SER A 33 -13.04 13.20 -10.46
C SER A 33 -13.07 13.16 -8.93
N THR A 34 -14.12 12.55 -8.40
CA THR A 34 -14.30 12.24 -6.96
C THR A 34 -14.13 10.76 -6.66
N GLN A 35 -13.93 9.93 -7.69
CA GLN A 35 -13.73 8.49 -7.55
C GLN A 35 -12.29 8.16 -7.11
N ASN A 36 -12.07 6.94 -6.62
CA ASN A 36 -10.74 6.38 -6.31
C ASN A 36 -9.89 7.20 -5.32
N ASN A 37 -10.52 8.06 -4.51
CA ASN A 37 -9.82 8.82 -3.48
C ASN A 37 -9.76 8.03 -2.17
N PRO A 38 -8.57 7.71 -1.62
CA PRO A 38 -8.45 6.89 -0.41
C PRO A 38 -9.00 7.58 0.85
N MET A 39 -9.26 8.89 0.81
CA MET A 39 -9.86 9.64 1.92
C MET A 39 -11.40 9.67 1.86
N CYS A 40 -12.05 8.89 1.00
CA CYS A 40 -13.51 8.93 0.85
C CYS A 40 -14.29 8.61 2.13
N GLY A 41 -13.75 7.78 3.03
CA GLY A 41 -14.33 7.51 4.35
C GLY A 41 -13.64 8.24 5.50
N ILE A 42 -13.04 9.40 5.23
CA ILE A 42 -12.61 10.33 6.29
C ILE A 42 -13.83 10.79 7.10
N THR A 43 -13.69 11.06 8.39
CA THR A 43 -14.75 11.65 9.23
C THR A 43 -14.57 13.17 9.36
N LEU A 44 -15.62 13.89 9.75
CA LEU A 44 -15.56 15.35 9.86
C LEU A 44 -14.44 15.87 10.78
N PRO A 45 -14.18 15.32 11.98
CA PRO A 45 -13.04 15.75 12.81
C PRO A 45 -11.70 15.54 12.11
N GLN A 46 -11.55 14.40 11.42
CA GLN A 46 -10.32 14.08 10.68
C GLN A 46 -10.10 15.03 9.51
N TRP A 47 -11.14 15.27 8.72
CA TRP A 47 -11.07 16.18 7.58
C TRP A 47 -10.83 17.63 8.01
N THR A 48 -11.46 18.07 9.09
CA THR A 48 -11.24 19.40 9.67
C THR A 48 -9.78 19.58 10.10
N SER A 49 -9.14 18.55 10.67
CA SER A 49 -7.72 18.58 11.01
C SER A 49 -6.81 18.75 9.78
N VAL A 50 -7.12 18.02 8.69
CA VAL A 50 -6.41 18.14 7.41
C VAL A 50 -6.61 19.54 6.81
N LEU A 51 -7.84 20.05 6.78
CA LEU A 51 -8.14 21.40 6.28
C LEU A 51 -7.47 22.50 7.13
N TRP A 52 -7.46 22.36 8.44
CA TRP A 52 -6.80 23.31 9.33
C TRP A 52 -5.28 23.39 9.07
N THR A 53 -4.66 22.23 8.86
CA THR A 53 -3.20 22.13 8.70
C THR A 53 -2.73 22.43 7.26
N HIS A 54 -3.50 21.98 6.26
CA HIS A 54 -3.08 21.95 4.86
C HIS A 54 -4.07 22.63 3.90
N GLY A 55 -5.23 23.10 4.37
CA GLY A 55 -6.29 23.63 3.50
C GLY A 55 -5.88 24.82 2.65
N ARG A 56 -4.90 25.62 3.10
CA ARG A 56 -4.31 26.72 2.31
C ARG A 56 -3.53 26.26 1.08
N LEU A 57 -3.16 24.98 1.02
CA LEU A 57 -2.45 24.38 -0.11
C LEU A 57 -3.44 23.88 -1.19
N ILE A 58 -4.74 23.85 -0.91
CA ILE A 58 -5.74 23.37 -1.86
C ILE A 58 -5.89 24.40 -2.98
N GLU A 59 -5.58 23.99 -4.22
CA GLU A 59 -5.76 24.85 -5.38
C GLU A 59 -7.22 24.88 -5.83
N TRP A 60 -7.64 26.01 -6.40
CA TRP A 60 -9.01 26.25 -6.87
C TRP A 60 -9.58 25.11 -7.73
N ARG A 61 -8.76 24.54 -8.62
CA ARG A 61 -9.18 23.46 -9.54
C ARG A 61 -9.61 22.18 -8.82
N TYR A 62 -9.15 21.94 -7.58
CA TYR A 62 -9.48 20.76 -6.78
C TYR A 62 -10.53 21.06 -5.70
N VAL A 63 -11.06 22.28 -5.61
CA VAL A 63 -12.15 22.62 -4.69
C VAL A 63 -13.36 21.70 -4.83
N PRO A 64 -13.81 21.28 -6.03
CA PRO A 64 -14.91 20.32 -6.15
C PRO A 64 -14.65 19.00 -5.40
N ARG A 65 -13.41 18.50 -5.43
CA ARG A 65 -12.99 17.31 -4.68
C ARG A 65 -12.98 17.56 -3.18
N ALA A 66 -12.46 18.70 -2.73
CA ALA A 66 -12.49 19.09 -1.32
C ALA A 66 -13.94 19.24 -0.77
N VAL A 67 -14.85 19.75 -1.60
CA VAL A 67 -16.29 19.82 -1.27
C VAL A 67 -16.89 18.41 -1.15
N PHE A 68 -16.60 17.52 -2.11
CA PHE A 68 -17.02 16.12 -2.04
C PHE A 68 -16.51 15.42 -0.77
N LEU A 69 -15.24 15.60 -0.41
CA LEU A 69 -14.65 15.06 0.81
C LEU A 69 -15.33 15.63 2.06
N THR A 70 -15.70 16.92 2.04
CA THR A 70 -16.46 17.54 3.13
C THR A 70 -17.80 16.84 3.36
N PHE A 71 -18.61 16.65 2.31
CA PHE A 71 -19.88 15.94 2.43
C PHE A 71 -19.72 14.47 2.84
N SER A 72 -18.76 13.77 2.21
CA SER A 72 -18.43 12.39 2.56
C SER A 72 -17.99 12.26 4.02
N SER A 73 -17.34 13.30 4.56
CA SER A 73 -16.87 13.32 5.95
C SER A 73 -17.97 13.45 6.99
N ILE A 74 -19.03 14.18 6.66
CA ILE A 74 -20.23 14.28 7.50
C ILE A 74 -20.96 12.94 7.47
N PHE A 75 -21.17 12.38 6.28
CA PHE A 75 -21.83 11.09 6.11
C PHE A 75 -21.10 9.97 6.88
N THR A 76 -19.80 9.83 6.68
CA THR A 76 -18.99 8.80 7.36
C THR A 76 -18.89 9.06 8.86
N GLY A 77 -18.85 10.34 9.28
CA GLY A 77 -18.91 10.71 10.69
C GLY A 77 -20.17 10.20 11.39
N LEU A 78 -21.35 10.35 10.76
CA LEU A 78 -22.61 9.83 11.29
C LEU A 78 -22.60 8.29 11.41
N LEU A 79 -22.06 7.59 10.40
CA LEU A 79 -21.91 6.13 10.46
C LEU A 79 -20.92 5.68 11.56
N GLY A 80 -19.87 6.46 11.78
CA GLY A 80 -18.91 6.22 12.85
C GLY A 80 -19.51 6.41 14.25
N LEU A 81 -20.41 7.39 14.42
CA LEU A 81 -21.16 7.54 15.68
C LEU A 81 -22.00 6.29 16.00
N ILE A 82 -22.64 5.69 14.99
CA ILE A 82 -23.38 4.43 15.16
C ILE A 82 -22.42 3.30 15.55
N GLU A 83 -21.24 3.23 14.94
CA GLU A 83 -20.27 2.20 15.30
C GLU A 83 -19.83 2.32 16.77
N VAL A 84 -19.59 3.54 17.26
CA VAL A 84 -19.21 3.76 18.66
C VAL A 84 -20.31 3.30 19.64
N LEU A 85 -21.59 3.29 19.22
CA LEU A 85 -22.67 2.75 20.05
C LEU A 85 -22.64 1.22 20.15
N TRP A 86 -22.28 0.52 19.08
CA TRP A 86 -22.28 -0.96 19.04
C TRP A 86 -20.92 -1.57 19.41
N TYR A 87 -19.85 -0.87 19.06
CA TYR A 87 -18.46 -1.22 19.32
C TYR A 87 -17.73 -0.01 19.91
N PRO A 88 -18.00 0.33 21.19
CA PRO A 88 -17.31 1.42 21.87
C PRO A 88 -15.79 1.26 21.82
N TYR A 89 -15.06 2.38 21.90
CA TYR A 89 -13.60 2.39 21.83
C TYR A 89 -12.92 1.44 22.83
N TYR A 90 -13.46 1.31 24.05
CA TYR A 90 -12.90 0.40 25.05
C TYR A 90 -13.05 -1.08 24.67
N VAL A 91 -14.05 -1.46 23.86
CA VAL A 91 -14.20 -2.83 23.34
C VAL A 91 -13.11 -3.11 22.32
N ILE A 92 -12.87 -2.17 21.40
CA ILE A 92 -11.80 -2.31 20.41
C ILE A 92 -10.44 -2.29 21.10
N ASP A 93 -10.24 -1.41 22.10
CA ASP A 93 -8.97 -1.31 22.81
C ASP A 93 -8.65 -2.52 23.68
N ALA A 94 -9.67 -3.23 24.17
CA ALA A 94 -9.51 -4.48 24.90
C ALA A 94 -9.10 -5.67 24.02
N GLU A 95 -9.23 -5.57 22.70
CA GLU A 95 -8.84 -6.65 21.81
C GLU A 95 -7.30 -6.82 21.79
N PRO A 96 -6.80 -8.05 21.96
CA PRO A 96 -5.37 -8.30 21.97
C PRO A 96 -4.78 -8.02 20.59
N LEU A 97 -3.55 -7.48 20.59
CA LEU A 97 -2.80 -7.39 19.34
C LEU A 97 -2.42 -8.80 18.86
N PRO A 98 -2.47 -9.07 17.55
CA PRO A 98 -1.94 -10.31 17.00
C PRO A 98 -0.44 -10.38 17.30
N GLU A 99 0.03 -11.48 17.89
CA GLU A 99 1.44 -11.58 18.27
C GLU A 99 2.36 -11.71 17.06
N ASP A 100 1.87 -12.32 16.00
CA ASP A 100 2.67 -12.88 14.92
C ASP A 100 2.09 -12.55 13.52
N PRO A 101 1.89 -11.24 13.20
CA PRO A 101 1.38 -10.83 11.90
C PRO A 101 2.38 -11.11 10.77
N VAL A 102 1.87 -11.27 9.56
CA VAL A 102 2.65 -11.35 8.32
C VAL A 102 2.56 -10.02 7.59
N PHE A 103 3.71 -9.40 7.35
CA PHE A 103 3.83 -8.16 6.59
C PHE A 103 4.40 -8.44 5.20
N ILE A 104 3.64 -8.11 4.16
CA ILE A 104 4.17 -8.03 2.80
C ILE A 104 4.75 -6.63 2.60
N ILE A 105 6.06 -6.59 2.36
CA ILE A 105 6.83 -5.37 2.16
C ILE A 105 7.58 -5.42 0.82
N GLY A 106 8.13 -4.29 0.40
CA GLY A 106 8.72 -4.06 -0.91
C GLY A 106 8.35 -2.68 -1.43
N HIS A 107 9.09 -2.23 -2.45
CA HIS A 107 8.73 -0.99 -3.16
C HIS A 107 7.35 -1.13 -3.83
N PRO A 108 6.65 -0.02 -4.10
CA PRO A 108 5.54 -0.06 -5.04
C PRO A 108 5.96 -0.79 -6.32
N ARG A 109 5.04 -1.52 -6.96
CA ARG A 109 5.25 -2.15 -8.27
C ARG A 109 6.22 -3.36 -8.31
N THR A 110 6.60 -3.92 -7.16
CA THR A 110 7.38 -5.18 -7.08
C THR A 110 6.53 -6.46 -7.05
N GLY A 111 5.20 -6.36 -7.24
CA GLY A 111 4.28 -7.51 -7.18
C GLY A 111 3.68 -7.78 -5.80
N THR A 112 3.89 -6.89 -4.83
CA THR A 112 3.29 -6.98 -3.49
C THR A 112 1.77 -7.12 -3.50
N THR A 113 1.05 -6.49 -4.43
CA THR A 113 -0.40 -6.66 -4.56
C THR A 113 -0.79 -8.04 -5.09
N LEU A 114 -0.01 -8.62 -6.01
CA LEU A 114 -0.23 -9.98 -6.49
C LEU A 114 -0.08 -10.98 -5.34
N LEU A 115 1.01 -10.87 -4.57
CA LEU A 115 1.22 -11.73 -3.41
C LEU A 115 0.13 -11.54 -2.34
N HIS A 116 -0.30 -10.29 -2.09
CA HIS A 116 -1.34 -10.02 -1.11
C HIS A 116 -2.66 -10.70 -1.48
N ASN A 117 -3.07 -10.64 -2.75
CA ASN A 117 -4.26 -11.34 -3.24
C ASN A 117 -4.14 -12.86 -3.10
N LEU A 118 -3.00 -13.43 -3.48
CA LEU A 118 -2.75 -14.87 -3.35
C LEU A 118 -2.89 -15.32 -1.89
N LEU A 119 -2.15 -14.71 -0.96
CA LEU A 119 -2.18 -15.09 0.45
C LEU A 119 -3.55 -14.82 1.11
N ALA A 120 -4.23 -13.73 0.75
CA ALA A 120 -5.55 -13.38 1.26
C ALA A 120 -6.65 -14.37 0.86
N ALA A 121 -6.45 -15.15 -0.20
CA ALA A 121 -7.42 -16.18 -0.62
C ALA A 121 -7.53 -17.33 0.39
N ASP A 122 -6.50 -17.58 1.20
CA ASP A 122 -6.57 -18.54 2.30
C ASP A 122 -7.19 -17.90 3.56
N THR A 123 -8.51 -17.81 3.56
CA THR A 123 -9.28 -17.26 4.68
C THR A 123 -9.25 -18.13 5.95
N ARG A 124 -8.74 -19.37 5.86
CA ARG A 124 -8.55 -20.27 7.00
C ARG A 124 -7.31 -19.92 7.81
N THR A 125 -6.27 -19.42 7.13
CA THR A 125 -5.02 -19.02 7.77
C THR A 125 -5.01 -17.53 8.08
N PHE A 126 -5.51 -16.71 7.16
CA PHE A 126 -5.33 -15.26 7.22
C PHE A 126 -6.65 -14.49 7.35
N TYR A 127 -6.54 -13.34 8.03
CA TYR A 127 -7.47 -12.23 7.91
C TYR A 127 -6.67 -10.97 7.57
N HIS A 128 -7.28 -9.99 6.90
CA HIS A 128 -6.58 -8.86 6.33
C HIS A 128 -7.45 -7.59 6.27
N CYS A 129 -6.83 -6.46 5.99
CA CYS A 129 -7.54 -5.22 5.68
C CYS A 129 -8.14 -5.34 4.27
N THR A 130 -9.47 -5.33 4.15
CA THR A 130 -10.14 -5.33 2.85
C THR A 130 -10.24 -3.92 2.27
N THR A 131 -10.56 -3.81 0.98
CA THR A 131 -10.85 -2.53 0.33
C THR A 131 -11.97 -1.77 1.05
N PHE A 132 -12.97 -2.46 1.58
CA PHE A 132 -14.01 -1.83 2.40
C PHE A 132 -13.45 -1.30 3.74
N CYS A 133 -12.66 -2.10 4.45
CA CYS A 133 -12.04 -1.68 5.72
C CYS A 133 -11.13 -0.46 5.51
N ALA A 134 -10.34 -0.47 4.44
CA ALA A 134 -9.45 0.63 4.06
C ALA A 134 -10.24 1.91 3.70
N GLY A 135 -11.35 1.75 2.98
CA GLY A 135 -12.19 2.87 2.53
C GLY A 135 -13.07 3.47 3.63
N PHE A 136 -13.53 2.67 4.60
CA PHE A 136 -14.44 3.09 5.68
C PHE A 136 -13.91 2.69 7.07
N PRO A 137 -12.70 3.14 7.45
CA PRO A 137 -12.02 2.68 8.66
C PRO A 137 -12.76 3.04 9.96
N SER A 138 -13.65 4.03 9.94
CA SER A 138 -14.41 4.48 11.11
C SER A 138 -15.77 3.80 11.30
N CYS A 139 -16.23 2.94 10.38
CA CYS A 139 -17.56 2.31 10.50
C CYS A 139 -17.67 0.87 9.97
N PHE A 140 -16.58 0.23 9.53
CA PHE A 140 -16.66 -1.07 8.88
C PHE A 140 -17.20 -2.23 9.74
N LEU A 141 -17.19 -2.19 11.08
CA LEU A 141 -17.60 -3.35 11.89
C LEU A 141 -19.09 -3.67 11.73
N TRP A 142 -19.92 -2.64 11.65
CA TRP A 142 -21.37 -2.81 11.46
C TRP A 142 -21.81 -2.51 10.03
N PHE A 143 -21.17 -1.53 9.39
CA PHE A 143 -21.65 -0.98 8.13
C PHE A 143 -21.26 -1.83 6.92
N GLU A 144 -20.24 -2.69 7.02
CA GLU A 144 -19.68 -3.41 5.87
C GLU A 144 -20.73 -4.11 4.99
N ARG A 145 -21.64 -4.86 5.60
CA ARG A 145 -22.68 -5.59 4.83
C ARG A 145 -23.61 -4.64 4.09
N TRP A 146 -24.03 -3.56 4.74
CA TRP A 146 -24.96 -2.57 4.18
C TRP A 146 -24.27 -1.66 3.16
N GLY A 147 -23.06 -1.20 3.47
CA GLY A 147 -22.26 -0.34 2.61
C GLY A 147 -21.89 -1.02 1.29
N LYS A 148 -21.52 -2.31 1.32
CA LYS A 148 -21.26 -3.08 0.08
C LYS A 148 -22.47 -3.11 -0.84
N TRP A 149 -23.67 -3.27 -0.28
CA TRP A 149 -24.91 -3.22 -1.05
C TRP A 149 -25.15 -1.81 -1.62
N LEU A 150 -25.06 -0.78 -0.75
CA LEU A 150 -25.29 0.61 -1.11
C LEU A 150 -24.34 1.12 -2.21
N PHE A 151 -23.11 0.63 -2.23
CA PHE A 151 -22.05 1.07 -3.14
C PHE A 151 -21.69 0.04 -4.23
N SER A 152 -22.54 -0.97 -4.45
CA SER A 152 -22.27 -2.08 -5.38
C SER A 152 -21.98 -1.67 -6.84
N GLY A 153 -22.31 -0.43 -7.24
CA GLY A 153 -21.96 0.14 -8.56
C GLY A 153 -21.03 1.36 -8.51
N ALA A 154 -20.52 1.74 -7.33
CA ALA A 154 -19.71 2.95 -7.17
C ALA A 154 -18.20 2.71 -7.39
N ILE A 155 -17.76 1.45 -7.34
CA ILE A 155 -16.36 1.07 -7.50
C ILE A 155 -16.08 0.61 -8.94
N ALA A 156 -15.00 1.10 -9.54
CA ALA A 156 -14.55 0.61 -10.84
C ALA A 156 -14.20 -0.89 -10.75
N PRO A 157 -14.40 -1.68 -11.82
CA PRO A 157 -14.12 -3.12 -11.79
C PRO A 157 -12.62 -3.43 -11.64
N THR A 158 -11.76 -2.50 -12.06
CA THR A 158 -10.31 -2.64 -12.04
C THR A 158 -9.64 -1.35 -11.56
N ARG A 159 -8.42 -1.47 -11.04
CA ARG A 159 -7.63 -0.33 -10.60
C ARG A 159 -7.02 0.42 -11.81
N PRO A 160 -6.94 1.76 -11.77
CA PRO A 160 -6.55 2.57 -12.93
C PRO A 160 -5.07 2.42 -13.34
N MET A 161 -4.19 1.97 -12.44
CA MET A 161 -2.74 1.91 -12.68
C MET A 161 -2.19 0.54 -13.12
N ASP A 162 -2.99 -0.52 -13.03
CA ASP A 162 -2.54 -1.88 -13.33
C ASP A 162 -3.64 -2.89 -13.67
N SER A 163 -4.88 -2.43 -13.87
CA SER A 163 -6.01 -3.28 -14.25
C SER A 163 -6.33 -4.41 -13.26
N MET A 164 -5.67 -4.51 -12.11
CA MET A 164 -5.99 -5.55 -11.13
C MET A 164 -7.43 -5.40 -10.64
N PRO A 165 -8.12 -6.51 -10.31
CA PRO A 165 -9.49 -6.47 -9.82
C PRO A 165 -9.64 -5.51 -8.64
N LEU A 166 -10.76 -4.81 -8.59
CA LEU A 166 -11.10 -3.89 -7.52
C LEU A 166 -12.51 -4.17 -7.02
N HIS A 167 -12.60 -4.81 -5.85
CA HIS A 167 -13.85 -5.14 -5.18
C HIS A 167 -13.68 -4.94 -3.67
N PHE A 168 -14.79 -4.70 -2.97
CA PHE A 168 -14.78 -4.39 -1.54
C PHE A 168 -14.15 -5.47 -0.65
N ASP A 169 -14.21 -6.73 -1.07
CA ASP A 169 -13.67 -7.88 -0.33
C ASP A 169 -12.19 -8.17 -0.62
N LEU A 170 -11.61 -7.54 -1.65
CA LEU A 170 -10.21 -7.77 -1.97
C LEU A 170 -9.30 -7.13 -0.92
N PRO A 171 -8.14 -7.75 -0.64
CA PRO A 171 -7.16 -7.19 0.28
C PRO A 171 -6.64 -5.84 -0.22
N GLN A 172 -6.44 -4.91 0.71
CA GLN A 172 -6.02 -3.54 0.44
C GLN A 172 -4.93 -3.07 1.39
N GLU A 173 -4.21 -2.05 0.98
CA GLU A 173 -3.18 -1.42 1.79
C GLU A 173 -3.77 -0.80 3.05
N ASP A 174 -3.26 -1.24 4.21
CA ASP A 174 -3.72 -0.77 5.52
C ASP A 174 -3.38 0.70 5.75
N GLU A 175 -2.32 1.23 5.14
CA GLU A 175 -1.96 2.63 5.25
C GLU A 175 -3.05 3.56 4.71
N CYS A 176 -3.88 3.12 3.75
CA CYS A 176 -5.04 3.89 3.30
C CYS A 176 -6.01 4.20 4.47
N ALA A 177 -6.29 3.21 5.32
CA ALA A 177 -7.08 3.40 6.53
C ALA A 177 -6.30 4.20 7.59
N THR A 178 -5.03 3.87 7.81
CA THR A 178 -4.20 4.51 8.83
C THR A 178 -4.04 6.00 8.56
N THR A 179 -3.94 6.44 7.31
CA THR A 179 -3.89 7.86 6.91
C THR A 179 -5.09 8.64 7.42
N VAL A 180 -6.28 8.07 7.28
CA VAL A 180 -7.54 8.67 7.72
C VAL A 180 -7.63 8.67 9.24
N LEU A 181 -7.37 7.52 9.86
CA LEU A 181 -7.45 7.35 11.32
C LEU A 181 -6.43 8.20 12.08
N SER A 182 -5.27 8.49 11.47
CA SER A 182 -4.20 9.26 12.10
C SER A 182 -4.32 10.77 11.92
N HIS A 183 -5.44 11.27 11.37
CA HIS A 183 -5.60 12.69 11.04
C HIS A 183 -4.55 13.18 10.03
N GLY A 184 -4.18 12.34 9.07
CA GLY A 184 -3.20 12.70 8.06
C GLY A 184 -1.73 12.58 8.50
N ALA A 185 -1.46 11.97 9.64
CA ALA A 185 -0.10 11.68 10.12
C ALA A 185 0.50 10.48 9.38
N SER A 186 0.53 10.54 8.06
CA SER A 186 0.91 9.44 7.19
C SER A 186 1.62 9.97 5.96
N TYR A 187 2.53 9.15 5.44
CA TYR A 187 3.22 9.43 4.20
C TYR A 187 2.27 9.44 2.98
N TYR A 188 1.11 8.76 3.04
CA TYR A 188 0.14 8.76 1.95
C TYR A 188 -0.59 10.10 1.82
N LEU A 189 -0.57 10.96 2.85
CA LEU A 189 -1.10 12.31 2.70
C LEU A 189 -0.27 13.15 1.72
N ALA A 190 1.00 12.80 1.48
CA ALA A 190 1.82 13.38 0.42
C ALA A 190 1.15 13.25 -0.96
N LEU A 191 0.40 12.17 -1.20
CA LEU A 191 -0.30 11.96 -2.47
C LEU A 191 -1.42 12.97 -2.70
N ALA A 192 -2.02 13.53 -1.64
CA ALA A 192 -3.01 14.60 -1.77
C ALA A 192 -2.34 15.97 -1.95
N PHE A 193 -1.13 16.16 -1.41
CA PHE A 193 -0.42 17.45 -1.45
C PHE A 193 0.96 17.33 -2.10
N MET A 194 1.04 16.68 -3.26
CA MET A 194 2.29 16.30 -3.92
C MET A 194 3.22 17.48 -4.22
N ALA A 195 2.67 18.65 -4.55
CA ALA A 195 3.48 19.85 -4.76
C ALA A 195 4.22 20.33 -3.49
N GLN A 196 3.90 19.78 -2.33
CA GLN A 196 4.56 20.00 -1.04
C GLN A 196 4.92 18.68 -0.33
N GLU A 197 5.18 17.61 -1.09
CA GLU A 197 5.44 16.26 -0.57
C GLU A 197 6.55 16.22 0.50
N THR A 198 7.55 17.10 0.39
CA THR A 198 8.69 17.17 1.33
C THR A 198 8.27 17.36 2.78
N ARG A 199 7.11 18.00 3.03
CA ARG A 199 6.54 18.17 4.38
C ARG A 199 6.11 16.85 5.03
N PHE A 200 5.87 15.83 4.21
CA PHE A 200 5.33 14.54 4.61
C PHE A 200 6.39 13.44 4.63
N ARG A 201 7.60 13.69 4.10
CA ARG A 201 8.73 12.73 4.11
C ARG A 201 9.05 12.18 5.49
N LYS A 202 8.87 12.99 6.54
CA LYS A 202 9.00 12.58 7.94
C LYS A 202 8.12 11.39 8.34
N PHE A 203 6.97 11.20 7.67
CA PHE A 203 6.05 10.11 7.95
C PHE A 203 6.43 8.81 7.22
N LEU A 204 7.44 8.81 6.34
CA LEU A 204 7.87 7.58 5.64
C LEU A 204 8.43 6.57 6.66
N THR A 205 9.44 6.99 7.42
CA THR A 205 10.12 6.17 8.44
C THR A 205 9.58 6.40 9.84
N LEU A 206 9.00 7.59 10.10
CA LEU A 206 8.70 8.12 11.44
C LEU A 206 9.95 8.29 12.32
N ALA A 207 11.14 8.30 11.74
CA ALA A 207 12.40 8.48 12.46
C ALA A 207 12.77 9.97 12.60
N ALA A 208 13.44 10.31 13.70
CA ALA A 208 13.91 11.67 13.96
C ALA A 208 14.85 12.19 12.87
N GLU A 209 15.64 11.32 12.24
CA GLU A 209 16.53 11.63 11.12
C GLU A 209 15.79 12.14 9.87
N ASP A 210 14.53 11.75 9.67
CA ASP A 210 13.68 12.29 8.60
C ASP A 210 12.79 13.46 9.09
N GLY A 211 13.04 13.97 10.30
CA GLY A 211 12.32 15.11 10.89
C GLY A 211 11.00 14.75 11.57
N ALA A 212 10.77 13.47 11.89
CA ALA A 212 9.60 13.07 12.67
C ALA A 212 9.76 13.42 14.15
N THR A 213 8.66 13.84 14.77
CA THR A 213 8.61 14.05 16.23
C THR A 213 8.05 12.82 16.94
N PRO A 214 8.29 12.64 18.26
CA PRO A 214 7.62 11.59 19.04
C PRO A 214 6.08 11.66 18.96
N ALA A 215 5.52 12.87 18.82
CA ALA A 215 4.08 13.05 18.63
C ALA A 215 3.60 12.57 17.25
N ASP A 216 4.41 12.71 16.21
CA ASP A 216 4.10 12.16 14.88
C ASP A 216 4.09 10.62 14.91
N GLU A 217 5.12 9.99 15.50
CA GLU A 217 5.18 8.53 15.66
C GLU A 217 4.01 8.02 16.51
N ALA A 218 3.71 8.66 17.65
CA ALA A 218 2.63 8.26 18.54
C ALA A 218 1.26 8.34 17.86
N ARG A 219 1.01 9.40 17.08
CA ARG A 219 -0.24 9.60 16.36
C ARG A 219 -0.45 8.55 15.27
N TRP A 220 0.59 8.25 14.48
CA TRP A 220 0.52 7.17 13.49
C TRP A 220 0.34 5.81 14.18
N THR A 221 1.15 5.52 15.19
CA THR A 221 1.15 4.24 15.92
C THR A 221 -0.20 3.98 16.58
N SER A 222 -0.80 4.97 17.23
CA SER A 222 -2.12 4.84 17.86
C SER A 222 -3.20 4.49 16.83
N ALA A 223 -3.22 5.18 15.68
CA ALA A 223 -4.16 4.91 14.60
C ALA A 223 -3.96 3.52 13.97
N PHE A 224 -2.70 3.13 13.75
CA PHE A 224 -2.36 1.82 13.19
C PHE A 224 -2.74 0.68 14.14
N LEU A 225 -2.41 0.79 15.43
CA LEU A 225 -2.79 -0.21 16.43
C LEU A 225 -4.32 -0.29 16.61
N PHE A 226 -5.02 0.85 16.57
CA PHE A 226 -6.48 0.87 16.57
C PHE A 226 -7.05 0.11 15.38
N LEU A 227 -6.54 0.34 14.16
CA LEU A 227 -6.94 -0.42 12.97
C LEU A 227 -6.66 -1.92 13.14
N VAL A 228 -5.48 -2.30 13.62
CA VAL A 228 -5.09 -3.71 13.85
C VAL A 228 -6.03 -4.41 14.83
N LYS A 229 -6.35 -3.77 15.96
CA LYS A 229 -7.32 -4.30 16.93
C LYS A 229 -8.70 -4.45 16.32
N LYS A 230 -9.13 -3.46 15.55
CA LYS A 230 -10.44 -3.46 14.87
C LYS A 230 -10.55 -4.55 13.79
N LEU A 231 -9.48 -4.78 13.02
CA LEU A 231 -9.40 -5.90 12.06
C LEU A 231 -9.40 -7.25 12.76
N THR A 232 -8.75 -7.36 13.92
CA THR A 232 -8.73 -8.58 14.76
C THR A 232 -10.12 -8.89 15.30
N LEU A 233 -10.83 -7.89 15.84
CA LEU A 233 -12.22 -8.01 16.24
C LEU A 233 -13.10 -8.46 15.07
N ARG A 234 -12.99 -7.80 13.91
CA ARG A 234 -13.73 -8.18 12.69
C ARG A 234 -13.45 -9.64 12.31
N GLY A 235 -12.19 -10.05 12.31
CA GLY A 235 -11.78 -11.42 12.02
C GLY A 235 -12.44 -12.42 12.97
N ARG A 236 -12.45 -12.14 14.28
CA ARG A 236 -13.11 -12.97 15.28
C ARG A 236 -14.63 -13.04 15.06
N LEU A 237 -15.27 -11.92 14.78
CA LEU A 237 -16.72 -11.86 14.52
C LEU A 237 -17.14 -12.64 13.26
N GLN A 238 -16.29 -12.67 12.23
CA GLN A 238 -16.57 -13.38 10.99
C GLN A 238 -16.39 -14.90 11.08
N ALA A 239 -15.54 -15.36 12.00
CA ALA A 239 -15.23 -16.77 12.16
C ALA A 239 -15.02 -17.10 13.66
N PRO A 240 -16.10 -17.09 14.47
CA PRO A 240 -16.00 -17.23 15.93
C PRO A 240 -15.41 -18.59 16.35
N ASP A 241 -15.65 -19.63 15.55
CA ASP A 241 -15.19 -21.00 15.80
C ASP A 241 -13.92 -21.37 15.01
N ALA A 242 -13.34 -20.43 14.26
CA ALA A 242 -12.13 -20.71 13.51
C ALA A 242 -10.93 -20.87 14.45
N PRO A 243 -9.97 -21.76 14.10
CA PRO A 243 -8.68 -21.77 14.77
C PRO A 243 -7.99 -20.41 14.64
N ARG A 244 -6.97 -20.17 15.45
CA ARG A 244 -6.20 -18.93 15.42
C ARG A 244 -5.71 -18.64 13.99
N ARG A 245 -6.13 -17.49 13.46
CA ARG A 245 -5.69 -16.94 12.17
C ARG A 245 -4.61 -15.88 12.39
N ARG A 246 -3.77 -15.65 11.37
CA ARG A 246 -2.75 -14.60 11.38
C ARG A 246 -3.26 -13.36 10.66
N LEU A 247 -2.90 -12.19 11.19
CA LEU A 247 -3.15 -10.93 10.50
C LEU A 247 -2.15 -10.80 9.34
N LEU A 248 -2.67 -10.62 8.13
CA LEU A 248 -1.90 -10.32 6.93
C LEU A 248 -2.05 -8.82 6.59
N LEU A 249 -0.93 -8.12 6.53
CA LEU A 249 -0.86 -6.69 6.21
C LEU A 249 0.09 -6.45 5.05
N LYS A 250 -0.18 -5.39 4.31
CA LYS A 250 0.66 -4.98 3.18
C LYS A 250 0.52 -3.49 3.01
N SER A 251 1.64 -2.78 3.07
CA SER A 251 1.76 -1.40 2.59
C SER A 251 3.20 -1.21 2.16
N PRO A 252 3.50 -0.71 0.94
CA PRO A 252 4.88 -0.53 0.49
C PRO A 252 5.76 0.18 1.51
N ILE A 253 5.26 1.23 2.15
CA ILE A 253 6.02 2.02 3.12
C ILE A 253 6.37 1.28 4.42
N HIS A 254 5.75 0.12 4.71
CA HIS A 254 6.20 -0.75 5.79
C HIS A 254 7.65 -1.20 5.61
N THR A 255 8.15 -1.22 4.37
CA THR A 255 9.57 -1.41 4.04
C THR A 255 10.48 -0.42 4.79
N ALA A 256 10.06 0.83 4.93
CA ALA A 256 10.78 1.88 5.64
C ALA A 256 10.44 1.92 7.15
N ARG A 257 9.55 1.04 7.62
CA ARG A 257 9.09 0.98 9.01
C ARG A 257 9.38 -0.36 9.69
N VAL A 258 10.18 -1.23 9.08
CA VAL A 258 10.59 -2.52 9.67
C VAL A 258 11.10 -2.36 11.11
N PRO A 259 11.93 -1.36 11.47
CA PRO A 259 12.36 -1.16 12.86
C PRO A 259 11.18 -0.92 13.84
N LEU A 260 10.24 -0.05 13.46
CA LEU A 260 9.07 0.25 14.27
C LEU A 260 8.14 -0.97 14.36
N LEU A 261 7.88 -1.65 13.24
CA LEU A 261 7.02 -2.82 13.20
C LEU A 261 7.57 -3.98 14.03
N ARG A 262 8.88 -4.20 14.06
CA ARG A 262 9.52 -5.18 14.96
C ARG A 262 9.33 -4.84 16.43
N LYS A 263 9.39 -3.56 16.80
CA LYS A 263 9.12 -3.11 18.17
C LYS A 263 7.67 -3.36 18.56
N LEU A 264 6.73 -3.13 17.64
CA LEU A 264 5.29 -3.34 17.88
C LEU A 264 4.89 -4.82 17.85
N PHE A 265 5.53 -5.62 16.98
CA PHE A 265 5.23 -7.03 16.74
C PHE A 265 6.52 -7.86 16.68
N PRO A 266 7.10 -8.24 17.85
CA PRO A 266 8.40 -8.93 17.89
C PRO A 266 8.44 -10.30 17.22
N LYS A 267 7.28 -10.94 17.00
CA LYS A 267 7.16 -12.24 16.31
C LYS A 267 6.61 -12.09 14.87
N ALA A 268 6.64 -10.88 14.32
CA ALA A 268 6.19 -10.64 12.95
C ALA A 268 7.09 -11.36 11.93
N SER A 269 6.48 -11.77 10.82
CA SER A 269 7.20 -12.28 9.65
C SER A 269 7.11 -11.24 8.52
N PHE A 270 8.23 -10.91 7.89
CA PHE A 270 8.28 -9.96 6.79
C PHE A 270 8.61 -10.67 5.48
N ILE A 271 7.80 -10.44 4.44
CA ILE A 271 8.03 -10.95 3.09
C ILE A 271 8.39 -9.77 2.20
N TYR A 272 9.66 -9.66 1.82
CA TYR A 272 10.18 -8.56 1.02
C TYR A 272 10.25 -8.92 -0.47
N LEU A 273 9.42 -8.27 -1.28
CA LEU A 273 9.50 -8.41 -2.73
C LEU A 273 10.45 -7.41 -3.36
N HIS A 274 11.34 -7.94 -4.20
CA HIS A 274 12.25 -7.16 -5.03
C HIS A 274 12.03 -7.39 -6.52
N ARG A 275 12.27 -6.36 -7.32
CA ARG A 275 12.15 -6.37 -8.79
C ARG A 275 13.17 -5.41 -9.39
N ASP A 276 13.55 -5.64 -10.65
CA ASP A 276 14.40 -4.73 -11.43
C ASP A 276 14.02 -3.24 -11.20
N PRO A 277 14.93 -2.41 -10.66
CA PRO A 277 14.69 -1.00 -10.36
C PRO A 277 14.15 -0.20 -11.54
N TYR A 278 14.59 -0.49 -12.76
CA TYR A 278 14.09 0.20 -13.94
C TYR A 278 12.59 -0.03 -14.13
N LYS A 279 12.17 -1.29 -14.05
CA LYS A 279 10.75 -1.66 -14.16
C LYS A 279 9.93 -1.12 -13.00
N VAL A 280 10.49 -1.09 -11.79
CA VAL A 280 9.83 -0.54 -10.60
C VAL A 280 9.58 0.96 -10.75
N LEU A 281 10.59 1.73 -11.11
CA LEU A 281 10.51 3.19 -11.19
C LEU A 281 9.69 3.66 -12.39
N GLN A 282 9.84 3.02 -13.56
CA GLN A 282 8.95 3.24 -14.71
C GLN A 282 7.48 3.00 -14.34
N SER A 283 7.19 1.85 -13.71
CA SER A 283 5.82 1.53 -13.35
C SER A 283 5.28 2.43 -12.24
N SER A 284 6.14 2.96 -11.38
CA SER A 284 5.75 3.91 -10.33
C SER A 284 5.42 5.28 -10.94
N ALA A 285 6.19 5.73 -11.92
CA ALA A 285 5.87 6.93 -12.70
C ALA A 285 4.55 6.78 -13.47
N HIS A 286 4.32 5.64 -14.14
CA HIS A 286 3.03 5.35 -14.76
C HIS A 286 1.87 5.36 -13.75
N MET A 287 2.07 4.81 -12.55
CA MET A 287 1.07 4.87 -11.48
C MET A 287 0.80 6.31 -11.04
N ALA A 288 1.82 7.16 -10.96
CA ALA A 288 1.63 8.58 -10.67
C ALA A 288 0.78 9.25 -11.77
N ASP A 289 1.09 8.98 -13.03
CA ASP A 289 0.38 9.57 -14.18
C ASP A 289 -1.07 9.06 -14.37
N THR A 290 -1.39 7.89 -13.83
CA THR A 290 -2.72 7.27 -14.02
C THR A 290 -3.61 7.34 -12.78
N ALA A 291 -3.03 7.28 -11.57
CA ALA A 291 -3.80 7.15 -10.34
C ALA A 291 -3.72 8.35 -9.41
N PHE A 292 -2.56 9.01 -9.27
CA PHE A 292 -2.42 10.07 -8.27
C PHE A 292 -3.28 11.31 -8.56
N TRP A 293 -3.64 11.53 -9.83
CA TRP A 293 -4.57 12.57 -10.25
C TRP A 293 -5.96 12.51 -9.62
N TYR A 294 -6.43 11.32 -9.22
CA TYR A 294 -7.69 11.16 -8.46
C TYR A 294 -7.58 11.67 -7.01
N ILE A 295 -6.36 11.85 -6.52
CA ILE A 295 -6.04 12.12 -5.11
C ILE A 295 -5.65 13.57 -4.89
N TYR A 296 -4.93 14.19 -5.85
CA TYR A 296 -4.35 15.52 -5.72
C TYR A 296 -5.32 16.60 -5.22
N LEU A 297 -4.82 17.50 -4.39
CA LEU A 297 -5.46 18.75 -3.97
C LEU A 297 -4.60 19.97 -4.33
N ASN A 298 -3.38 19.74 -4.83
CA ASN A 298 -2.50 20.73 -5.44
C ASN A 298 -1.86 20.12 -6.70
N THR A 299 -1.31 20.97 -7.58
CA THR A 299 -0.75 20.51 -8.86
C THR A 299 0.77 20.41 -8.73
N PRO A 300 1.35 19.19 -8.75
CA PRO A 300 2.79 19.04 -8.75
C PRO A 300 3.40 19.32 -10.13
N THR A 301 4.71 19.60 -10.15
CA THR A 301 5.51 19.58 -11.38
C THR A 301 6.08 18.18 -11.64
N ASP A 302 6.45 17.89 -12.89
CA ASP A 302 7.15 16.65 -13.26
C ASP A 302 8.40 16.40 -12.43
N ALA A 303 9.18 17.45 -12.16
CA ALA A 303 10.37 17.39 -11.31
C ALA A 303 10.02 16.96 -9.87
N GLN A 304 8.90 17.42 -9.31
CA GLN A 304 8.47 17.04 -7.97
C GLN A 304 8.03 15.57 -7.91
N VAL A 305 7.25 15.11 -8.90
CA VAL A 305 6.79 13.71 -8.95
C VAL A 305 7.97 12.75 -9.20
N THR A 306 8.90 13.15 -10.07
CA THR A 306 10.13 12.40 -10.36
C THR A 306 10.99 12.27 -9.11
N GLU A 307 11.30 13.39 -8.46
CA GLU A 307 12.12 13.40 -7.24
C GLU A 307 11.43 12.62 -6.11
N TYR A 308 10.12 12.77 -5.92
CA TYR A 308 9.36 11.98 -4.95
C TYR A 308 9.52 10.48 -5.19
N THR A 309 9.39 10.04 -6.45
CA THR A 309 9.47 8.63 -6.84
C THR A 309 10.87 8.07 -6.62
N LEU A 310 11.90 8.79 -7.06
CA LEU A 310 13.30 8.39 -6.91
C LEU A 310 13.74 8.39 -5.43
N TRP A 311 13.43 9.46 -4.70
CA TRP A 311 13.77 9.60 -3.28
C TRP A 311 13.08 8.54 -2.43
N GLN A 312 11.80 8.26 -2.68
CA GLN A 312 11.07 7.21 -1.97
C GLN A 312 11.76 5.85 -2.16
N PHE A 313 12.12 5.50 -3.39
CA PHE A 313 12.82 4.25 -3.68
C PHE A 313 14.16 4.20 -2.94
N GLU A 314 14.99 5.22 -3.07
CA GLU A 314 16.31 5.31 -2.45
C GLU A 314 16.21 5.20 -0.91
N ARG A 315 15.30 5.97 -0.29
CA ARG A 315 15.15 6.02 1.16
C ARG A 315 14.56 4.73 1.72
N MET A 316 13.52 4.18 1.10
CA MET A 316 12.94 2.90 1.51
C MET A 316 13.98 1.77 1.43
N TRP A 317 14.79 1.74 0.36
CA TRP A 317 15.86 0.75 0.22
C TRP A 317 16.91 0.90 1.32
N ALA A 318 17.40 2.11 1.56
CA ALA A 318 18.43 2.36 2.56
C ALA A 318 18.01 1.87 3.96
N VAL A 319 16.79 2.24 4.39
CA VAL A 319 16.25 1.87 5.71
C VAL A 319 15.98 0.37 5.78
N TYR A 320 15.39 -0.21 4.73
CA TYR A 320 15.16 -1.64 4.67
C TYR A 320 16.46 -2.42 4.76
N ASN A 321 17.44 -2.11 3.91
CA ASN A 321 18.69 -2.86 3.86
C ASN A 321 19.41 -2.80 5.21
N GLN A 322 19.49 -1.62 5.83
CA GLN A 322 20.04 -1.47 7.18
C GLN A 322 19.30 -2.33 8.21
N SER A 323 17.97 -2.36 8.13
CA SER A 323 17.13 -3.18 9.03
C SER A 323 17.28 -4.67 8.76
N ALA A 324 17.49 -5.07 7.51
CA ALA A 324 17.57 -6.46 7.08
C ALA A 324 18.93 -7.08 7.42
N THR A 325 20.03 -6.32 7.32
CA THR A 325 21.40 -6.85 7.51
C THR A 325 22.09 -6.42 8.80
N GLY A 326 21.53 -5.46 9.52
CA GLY A 326 22.28 -4.71 10.52
C GLY A 326 23.46 -3.94 9.90
N SER A 327 24.47 -3.62 10.71
CA SER A 327 25.63 -2.80 10.28
C SER A 327 26.76 -3.58 9.59
N ALA A 328 26.65 -4.91 9.43
CA ALA A 328 27.84 -5.76 9.24
C ALA A 328 28.17 -6.21 7.81
N THR A 329 27.24 -6.18 6.85
CA THR A 329 27.50 -6.68 5.48
C THR A 329 26.85 -5.82 4.40
N THR A 330 27.60 -5.50 3.34
CA THR A 330 27.11 -4.83 2.13
C THR A 330 27.47 -5.67 0.90
N GLY A 331 26.57 -5.76 -0.08
CA GLY A 331 26.80 -6.52 -1.32
C GLY A 331 26.05 -7.85 -1.40
N ALA A 332 26.56 -8.80 -2.18
CA ALA A 332 25.94 -10.10 -2.44
C ALA A 332 26.01 -11.07 -1.23
N ASP A 333 26.99 -10.90 -0.35
CA ASP A 333 27.19 -11.71 0.87
C ASP A 333 26.36 -11.20 2.06
N ARG A 334 25.18 -10.66 1.78
CA ARG A 334 24.30 -10.05 2.77
C ARG A 334 23.65 -11.15 3.63
N SER A 335 23.85 -11.07 4.94
CA SER A 335 23.12 -11.89 5.90
C SER A 335 21.80 -11.23 6.25
N VAL A 336 20.70 -11.75 5.72
CA VAL A 336 19.35 -11.25 6.01
C VAL A 336 18.85 -11.81 7.35
N SER A 337 18.24 -10.94 8.15
CA SER A 337 17.63 -11.30 9.43
C SER A 337 16.57 -12.40 9.26
N ALA A 338 16.51 -13.34 10.21
CA ALA A 338 15.69 -14.56 10.12
C ALA A 338 14.18 -14.32 10.06
N ASP A 339 13.70 -13.12 10.43
CA ASP A 339 12.30 -12.73 10.33
C ASP A 339 11.90 -12.21 8.93
N ILE A 340 12.87 -12.02 8.03
CA ILE A 340 12.65 -11.54 6.66
C ILE A 340 12.90 -12.67 5.65
N LEU A 341 11.93 -12.90 4.77
CA LEU A 341 12.08 -13.70 3.56
C LEU A 341 12.07 -12.78 2.34
N GLU A 342 13.15 -12.79 1.57
CA GLU A 342 13.21 -12.05 0.31
C GLU A 342 12.76 -12.92 -0.87
N VAL A 343 11.93 -12.32 -1.73
CA VAL A 343 11.28 -13.00 -2.84
C VAL A 343 11.50 -12.17 -4.12
N PRO A 344 12.18 -12.73 -5.13
CA PRO A 344 12.24 -12.10 -6.45
C PRO A 344 10.87 -12.08 -7.10
N TYR A 345 10.49 -10.97 -7.71
CA TYR A 345 9.26 -10.88 -8.51
C TYR A 345 9.20 -11.96 -9.61
N ALA A 346 10.35 -12.28 -10.21
CA ALA A 346 10.45 -13.33 -11.24
C ALA A 346 10.00 -14.70 -10.69
N ASP A 347 10.39 -15.05 -9.47
CA ASP A 347 9.97 -16.30 -8.83
C ASP A 347 8.47 -16.31 -8.57
N LEU A 348 7.90 -15.20 -8.09
CA LEU A 348 6.47 -15.10 -7.83
C LEU A 348 5.64 -15.35 -9.11
N VAL A 349 6.12 -14.89 -10.26
CA VAL A 349 5.38 -15.04 -11.53
C VAL A 349 5.62 -16.40 -12.19
N THR A 350 6.83 -16.94 -12.10
CA THR A 350 7.21 -18.18 -12.80
C THR A 350 6.96 -19.44 -11.98
N GLN A 351 7.11 -19.35 -10.65
CA GLN A 351 6.98 -20.46 -9.70
C GLN A 351 6.19 -20.07 -8.45
N PRO A 352 4.95 -19.54 -8.59
CA PRO A 352 4.16 -19.01 -7.47
C PRO A 352 3.92 -20.03 -6.36
N MET A 353 3.71 -21.31 -6.70
CA MET A 353 3.45 -22.35 -5.70
C MET A 353 4.66 -22.62 -4.80
N ASP A 354 5.88 -22.58 -5.34
CA ASP A 354 7.13 -22.71 -4.56
C ASP A 354 7.29 -21.51 -3.61
N VAL A 355 7.10 -20.30 -4.14
CA VAL A 355 7.16 -19.07 -3.34
C VAL A 355 6.15 -19.09 -2.19
N LEU A 356 4.90 -19.49 -2.46
CA LEU A 356 3.86 -19.59 -1.43
C LEU A 356 4.23 -20.62 -0.36
N GLN A 357 4.78 -21.79 -0.74
CA GLN A 357 5.24 -22.79 0.22
C GLN A 357 6.36 -22.26 1.11
N ARG A 358 7.37 -21.59 0.52
CA ARG A 358 8.47 -20.95 1.26
C ARG A 358 7.96 -19.91 2.25
N ILE A 359 6.97 -19.10 1.85
CA ILE A 359 6.34 -18.11 2.73
C ILE A 359 5.64 -18.79 3.90
N TYR A 360 4.92 -19.89 3.68
CA TYR A 360 4.26 -20.63 4.77
C TYR A 360 5.27 -21.21 5.75
N THR A 361 6.35 -21.83 5.24
CA THR A 361 7.45 -22.33 6.07
C THR A 361 8.08 -21.20 6.88
N HIS A 362 8.39 -20.07 6.25
CA HIS A 362 8.95 -18.89 6.92
C HIS A 362 8.03 -18.30 7.99
N ALA A 363 6.73 -18.26 7.71
CA ALA A 363 5.70 -17.78 8.61
C ALA A 363 5.36 -18.78 9.74
N GLY A 364 5.94 -19.98 9.73
CA GLY A 364 5.61 -21.05 10.70
C GLY A 364 4.17 -21.57 10.57
N VAL A 365 3.61 -21.52 9.37
CA VAL A 365 2.24 -21.95 9.06
C VAL A 365 2.24 -23.30 8.34
N GLU A 366 1.28 -24.15 8.67
CA GLU A 366 1.10 -25.45 8.02
C GLU A 366 0.75 -25.33 6.53
N TRP A 367 1.54 -25.99 5.68
CA TRP A 367 1.28 -26.13 4.24
C TRP A 367 0.42 -27.35 3.94
N SER A 368 -0.87 -27.27 4.29
CA SER A 368 -1.79 -28.42 4.19
C SER A 368 -2.31 -28.66 2.74
N PRO A 369 -2.84 -29.86 2.43
CA PRO A 369 -3.46 -30.14 1.13
C PRO A 369 -4.60 -29.18 0.76
N ALA A 370 -5.36 -28.68 1.75
CA ALA A 370 -6.44 -27.72 1.52
C ALA A 370 -5.93 -26.33 1.11
N VAL A 371 -4.80 -25.90 1.70
CA VAL A 371 -4.09 -24.67 1.32
C VAL A 371 -3.57 -24.80 -0.12
N VAL A 372 -2.92 -25.91 -0.45
CA VAL A 372 -2.42 -26.19 -1.81
C VAL A 372 -3.54 -26.14 -2.85
N ALA A 373 -4.70 -26.75 -2.55
CA ALA A 373 -5.85 -26.72 -3.45
C ALA A 373 -6.38 -25.30 -3.68
N THR A 374 -6.40 -24.47 -2.63
CA THR A 374 -6.83 -23.05 -2.71
C THR A 374 -5.90 -22.27 -3.64
N PHE A 375 -4.58 -22.37 -3.43
CA PHE A 375 -3.62 -21.64 -4.26
C PHE A 375 -3.52 -22.13 -5.70
N LYS A 376 -3.69 -23.43 -5.96
CA LYS A 376 -3.77 -23.93 -7.35
C LYS A 376 -4.91 -23.26 -8.12
N GLY A 377 -6.07 -23.07 -7.49
CA GLY A 377 -7.22 -22.37 -8.09
C GLY A 377 -6.91 -20.91 -8.41
N GLU A 378 -6.30 -20.19 -7.47
CA GLU A 378 -5.96 -18.78 -7.65
C GLU A 378 -4.84 -18.55 -8.67
N VAL A 379 -3.77 -19.36 -8.62
CA VAL A 379 -2.67 -19.30 -9.59
C VAL A 379 -3.17 -19.57 -11.01
N ALA A 380 -4.05 -20.56 -11.18
CA ALA A 380 -4.65 -20.85 -12.49
C ALA A 380 -5.49 -19.67 -13.00
N ALA A 381 -6.17 -18.94 -12.11
CA ALA A 381 -6.94 -17.75 -12.48
C ALA A 381 -6.06 -16.56 -12.90
N LEU A 382 -4.78 -16.54 -12.48
CA LEU A 382 -3.82 -15.47 -12.78
C LEU A 382 -3.01 -15.71 -14.05
N ALA A 383 -3.06 -16.90 -14.65
CA ALA A 383 -2.29 -17.27 -15.84
C ALA A 383 -2.56 -16.38 -17.07
N GLY A 384 -3.68 -15.66 -17.10
CA GLY A 384 -4.03 -14.71 -18.17
C GLY A 384 -3.65 -13.25 -17.89
N TYR A 385 -3.05 -12.92 -16.74
CA TYR A 385 -2.73 -11.54 -16.37
C TYR A 385 -1.52 -11.02 -17.17
N LYS A 386 -1.71 -9.92 -17.91
CA LYS A 386 -0.62 -9.24 -18.62
C LYS A 386 -0.05 -8.11 -17.77
N VAL A 387 1.26 -8.09 -17.62
CA VAL A 387 1.98 -6.98 -16.99
C VAL A 387 2.10 -5.85 -18.01
N ASN A 388 1.98 -4.59 -17.56
CA ASN A 388 2.20 -3.42 -18.42
C ASN A 388 3.57 -3.50 -19.13
N SER A 389 3.57 -3.15 -20.42
CA SER A 389 4.76 -2.87 -21.22
C SER A 389 5.10 -1.38 -21.12
N PHE A 390 6.38 -1.08 -20.99
CA PHE A 390 6.88 0.30 -20.97
C PHE A 390 7.91 0.47 -22.08
N VAL A 391 7.95 1.67 -22.64
CA VAL A 391 9.00 2.11 -23.58
C VAL A 391 10.38 2.09 -22.91
N GLU A 392 11.44 2.18 -23.72
CA GLU A 392 12.80 2.29 -23.19
C GLU A 392 12.98 3.61 -22.42
N LEU A 393 13.73 3.57 -21.31
CA LEU A 393 14.05 4.78 -20.53
C LEU A 393 14.98 5.70 -21.32
N PRO A 394 14.75 7.03 -21.31
CA PRO A 394 15.74 7.98 -21.78
C PRO A 394 17.09 7.81 -21.06
N PRO A 395 18.24 7.97 -21.75
CA PRO A 395 19.57 7.78 -21.17
C PRO A 395 19.81 8.54 -19.86
N ALA A 396 19.42 9.81 -19.78
CA ALA A 396 19.62 10.63 -18.59
C ALA A 396 18.88 10.06 -17.38
N LEU A 397 17.63 9.64 -17.58
CA LEU A 397 16.81 9.04 -16.53
C LEU A 397 17.33 7.65 -16.13
N ARG A 398 17.80 6.85 -17.10
CA ARG A 398 18.44 5.55 -16.83
C ARG A 398 19.69 5.72 -15.96
N SER A 399 20.54 6.69 -16.26
CA SER A 399 21.74 6.99 -15.47
C SER A 399 21.41 7.45 -14.06
N GLU A 400 20.38 8.27 -13.87
CA GLU A 400 19.95 8.71 -12.55
C GLU A 400 19.41 7.54 -11.70
N ILE A 401 18.64 6.64 -12.33
CA ILE A 401 18.18 5.40 -11.68
C ILE A 401 19.36 4.52 -11.27
N GLN A 402 20.34 4.30 -12.16
CA GLN A 402 21.55 3.54 -11.83
C GLN A 402 22.26 4.11 -10.61
N ARG A 403 22.42 5.44 -10.58
CA ARG A 403 23.10 6.14 -9.50
C ARG A 403 22.39 5.97 -8.16
N ARG A 404 21.07 6.23 -8.10
CA ARG A 404 20.29 6.18 -6.84
C ARG A 404 19.98 4.76 -6.38
N ALA A 405 19.77 3.83 -7.30
CA ALA A 405 19.48 2.42 -7.00
C ALA A 405 20.75 1.54 -6.96
N ALA A 406 21.96 2.11 -7.02
CA ALA A 406 23.21 1.36 -7.14
C ALA A 406 23.38 0.27 -6.07
N GLY A 407 23.02 0.57 -4.82
CA GLY A 407 23.06 -0.40 -3.72
C GLY A 407 22.09 -1.56 -3.93
N TYR A 408 20.90 -1.27 -4.45
CA TYR A 408 19.86 -2.26 -4.76
C TYR A 408 20.27 -3.18 -5.91
N PHE A 409 20.80 -2.61 -7.00
CA PHE A 409 21.34 -3.38 -8.13
C PHE A 409 22.37 -4.39 -7.66
N ARG A 410 23.36 -3.95 -6.88
CA ARG A 410 24.42 -4.82 -6.34
C ARG A 410 23.87 -5.87 -5.38
N ALA A 411 22.95 -5.49 -4.50
CA ALA A 411 22.43 -6.37 -3.47
C ALA A 411 21.62 -7.54 -4.06
N PHE A 412 20.90 -7.32 -5.17
CA PHE A 412 20.04 -8.35 -5.78
C PHE A 412 20.55 -8.89 -7.12
N GLY A 413 21.72 -8.45 -7.58
CA GLY A 413 22.32 -8.92 -8.83
C GLY A 413 21.55 -8.50 -10.09
N TYR A 414 20.83 -7.37 -10.06
CA TYR A 414 20.14 -6.86 -11.25
C TYR A 414 21.14 -6.24 -12.24
N PRO A 415 20.95 -6.41 -13.56
CA PRO A 415 21.81 -5.80 -14.58
C PRO A 415 21.66 -4.27 -14.59
N GLN A 416 22.76 -3.56 -14.85
CA GLN A 416 22.81 -2.09 -14.98
C GLN A 416 22.86 -1.69 -16.45
#